data_AF-V6DHJ3-F1
#
_entry.id   AF-V6DHJ3-F1
#
_cell.length_a   1.000
_cell.length_b   1.000
_cell.length_c   1.000
_cell.angle_alpha   90.00
_cell.angle_beta   90.00
_cell.angle_gamma   90.00
#
_symmetry.space_group_name_H-M   'P 1'
#
loop_
_entity.id
_entity.type
_entity.pdbx_description
1 polymer ?
#
loop_
_entity_poly.entity_id
_entity_poly.type
_entity_poly.pdbx_seq_one_letter_code
_entity_poly.pdbx_strand_id
1 'polypeptide(L)'
;MPYTKKFMSLNLLVLYSIFSFLFSFKKEYARLNYESFNLELKDLSIPVNLRGDFNWGFAICEYQNSGQEHCSESNWADWENSQKEGHYSGKSTDFWNNYEKDIELMKETGINSLRFSVAWDKIEPEQGKFDENALQHYQSLCEELIKSGIKPLISLHHFVHPRWFEQLGGFEKEENIKYFVEFCEKVFNSLSDKVDLWCTINEPNVYMLQGYIRGVFPPGKTNIYTAIKVLRNLLKAHTKVYKKLKSLPNGSKSQIGFIHQYLKFHAYNTWNIAEHLPGTFLNYILNHLTLKFLKTGEFSFPGLKYKSKTKKPLDYIGLNYYSRVLLRFQLSLSQPVQATCYPEEIMTDMPYPIYPQGLYNAIRDISILDVPIYITENGIADNKDDRRDLFLRSYIQAMFKAICEGYDVRGYYYWTFSDNFEWDEGFSMKFGLYSVNFDNQEKTLKKGAEFFKQVIQNSKKSTII
;
A
#
# COMPACT_ATOMS: atom_id res chain seq x y z
N MET A 1 -54.37 -10.44 22.45
CA MET A 1 -53.31 -10.04 21.49
C MET A 1 -52.16 -11.04 21.54
N PRO A 2 -52.07 -11.98 20.58
CA PRO A 2 -50.77 -12.52 20.17
C PRO A 2 -50.74 -12.87 18.67
N TYR A 3 -50.64 -11.88 17.76
CA TYR A 3 -50.53 -12.15 16.31
C TYR A 3 -49.41 -11.38 15.59
N THR A 4 -48.64 -10.55 16.29
CA THR A 4 -47.66 -9.66 15.66
C THR A 4 -46.25 -10.24 15.48
N LYS A 5 -45.87 -11.33 16.16
CA LYS A 5 -44.51 -11.92 16.00
C LYS A 5 -44.35 -12.85 14.79
N LYS A 6 -45.42 -13.54 14.33
CA LYS A 6 -45.34 -14.53 13.24
C LYS A 6 -45.38 -13.89 11.83
N PHE A 7 -45.95 -12.69 11.72
CA PHE A 7 -46.07 -11.95 10.45
C PHE A 7 -44.77 -11.21 10.07
N MET A 8 -43.96 -10.78 11.04
CA MET A 8 -42.65 -10.15 10.75
C MET A 8 -41.62 -11.17 10.22
N SER A 9 -41.59 -12.40 10.74
CA SER A 9 -40.61 -13.41 10.32
C SER A 9 -40.82 -13.91 8.89
N LEU A 10 -42.08 -14.04 8.45
CA LEU A 10 -42.41 -14.48 7.09
C LEU A 10 -42.01 -13.42 6.05
N ASN A 11 -42.23 -12.13 6.36
CA ASN A 11 -41.83 -11.02 5.50
C ASN A 11 -40.31 -10.87 5.38
N LEU A 12 -39.56 -11.12 6.47
CA LEU A 12 -38.09 -11.12 6.44
C LEU A 12 -37.53 -12.29 5.62
N LEU A 13 -38.14 -13.48 5.70
CA LEU A 13 -37.70 -14.64 4.92
C LEU A 13 -37.97 -14.41 3.42
N VAL A 14 -39.14 -13.89 3.07
CA VAL A 14 -39.49 -13.56 1.68
C VAL A 14 -38.59 -12.45 1.12
N LEU A 15 -38.33 -11.40 1.89
CA LEU A 15 -37.37 -10.36 1.50
C LEU A 15 -35.97 -10.92 1.33
N TYR A 16 -35.50 -11.76 2.27
CA TYR A 16 -34.21 -12.44 2.16
C TYR A 16 -34.15 -13.31 0.90
N SER A 17 -35.19 -14.08 0.60
CA SER A 17 -35.26 -14.89 -0.63
C SER A 17 -35.25 -14.03 -1.90
N ILE A 18 -35.99 -12.92 -1.94
CA ILE A 18 -36.01 -12.01 -3.10
C ILE A 18 -34.64 -11.34 -3.29
N PHE A 19 -34.03 -10.84 -2.22
CA PHE A 19 -32.69 -10.26 -2.28
C PHE A 19 -31.65 -11.34 -2.66
N SER A 20 -31.70 -12.53 -2.09
CA SER A 20 -30.78 -13.63 -2.42
C SER A 20 -30.91 -14.00 -3.89
N PHE A 21 -32.13 -14.04 -4.42
CA PHE A 21 -32.39 -14.26 -5.85
C PHE A 21 -31.79 -13.14 -6.72
N LEU A 22 -32.02 -11.87 -6.38
CA LEU A 22 -31.42 -10.73 -7.11
C LEU A 22 -29.88 -10.73 -7.07
N PHE A 23 -29.29 -11.12 -5.93
CA PHE A 23 -27.84 -11.23 -5.77
C PHE A 23 -27.26 -12.49 -6.45
N SER A 24 -28.06 -13.53 -6.69
CA SER A 24 -27.65 -14.74 -7.43
C SER A 24 -27.32 -14.46 -8.90
N PHE A 25 -27.87 -13.38 -9.47
CA PHE A 25 -27.57 -12.94 -10.85
C PHE A 25 -26.40 -11.95 -10.94
N LYS A 26 -25.81 -11.52 -9.82
CA LYS A 26 -24.54 -10.79 -9.89
C LYS A 26 -23.48 -11.74 -10.43
N LYS A 27 -22.88 -11.34 -11.56
CA LYS A 27 -21.78 -12.01 -12.26
C LYS A 27 -20.89 -12.78 -11.28
N GLU A 28 -20.72 -14.07 -11.54
CA GLU A 28 -19.77 -14.93 -10.85
C GLU A 28 -18.45 -14.16 -10.71
N TYR A 29 -17.92 -14.03 -9.49
CA TYR A 29 -16.59 -13.45 -9.33
C TYR A 29 -15.64 -14.37 -10.09
N ALA A 30 -15.00 -13.86 -11.14
CA ALA A 30 -14.25 -14.68 -12.07
C ALA A 30 -13.33 -15.64 -11.31
N ARG A 31 -13.62 -16.95 -11.43
CA ARG A 31 -12.71 -18.01 -11.02
C ARG A 31 -11.51 -17.92 -11.94
N LEU A 32 -10.30 -17.99 -11.37
CA LEU A 32 -9.09 -17.85 -12.16
C LEU A 32 -8.75 -19.18 -12.81
N ASN A 33 -8.32 -19.11 -14.07
CA ASN A 33 -7.57 -20.19 -14.69
C ASN A 33 -6.09 -19.80 -14.69
N TYR A 34 -5.31 -20.37 -13.78
CA TYR A 34 -3.89 -20.02 -13.63
C TYR A 34 -3.03 -20.41 -14.84
N GLU A 35 -3.46 -21.41 -15.64
CA GLU A 35 -2.76 -21.82 -16.86
C GLU A 35 -2.71 -20.68 -17.90
N SER A 36 -3.69 -19.77 -17.87
CA SER A 36 -3.73 -18.61 -18.77
C SER A 36 -2.62 -17.60 -18.52
N PHE A 37 -1.91 -17.69 -17.39
CA PHE A 37 -0.81 -16.79 -17.04
C PHE A 37 0.59 -17.36 -17.34
N ASN A 38 0.69 -18.59 -17.86
CA ASN A 38 1.95 -19.24 -18.19
C ASN A 38 2.58 -18.77 -19.52
N LEU A 39 2.20 -17.57 -19.99
CA LEU A 39 2.76 -17.00 -21.21
C LEU A 39 4.22 -16.61 -20.99
N GLU A 40 5.08 -16.95 -21.95
CA GLU A 40 6.45 -16.46 -21.97
C GLU A 40 6.48 -14.97 -22.38
N LEU A 41 7.58 -14.28 -22.05
CA LEU A 41 7.74 -12.85 -22.40
C LEU A 41 7.58 -12.57 -23.88
N LYS A 42 8.04 -13.49 -24.74
CA LYS A 42 7.93 -13.39 -26.21
C LYS A 42 6.48 -13.35 -26.70
N ASP A 43 5.56 -13.90 -25.90
CA ASP A 43 4.13 -13.99 -26.21
C ASP A 43 3.34 -12.82 -25.61
N LEU A 44 4.01 -11.93 -24.85
CA LEU A 44 3.39 -10.75 -24.26
C LEU A 44 3.49 -9.55 -25.20
N SER A 45 2.32 -8.98 -25.52
CA SER A 45 2.25 -7.66 -26.15
C SER A 45 2.65 -6.60 -25.14
N ILE A 46 3.94 -6.21 -25.11
CA ILE A 46 4.45 -5.13 -24.26
C ILE A 46 3.82 -3.80 -24.75
N PRO A 47 3.02 -3.10 -23.91
CA PRO A 47 2.41 -1.84 -24.30
C PRO A 47 3.43 -0.80 -24.79
N VAL A 48 3.10 -0.08 -25.87
CA VAL A 48 4.01 0.88 -26.52
C VAL A 48 4.41 2.04 -25.58
N ASN A 49 3.53 2.45 -24.67
CA ASN A 49 3.79 3.48 -23.67
C ASN A 49 4.69 3.03 -22.50
N LEU A 50 5.06 1.75 -22.42
CA LEU A 50 6.13 1.28 -21.53
C LEU A 50 7.52 1.63 -22.06
N ARG A 51 7.62 2.09 -23.32
CA ARG A 51 8.87 2.51 -23.94
C ARG A 51 9.12 3.98 -23.57
N GLY A 52 10.11 4.24 -22.71
CA GLY A 52 10.48 5.60 -22.30
C GLY A 52 10.35 5.81 -20.78
N ASP A 53 9.49 6.75 -20.39
CA ASP A 53 9.38 7.31 -19.02
C ASP A 53 8.64 6.43 -17.99
N PHE A 54 8.34 5.16 -18.31
CA PHE A 54 7.69 4.27 -17.36
C PHE A 54 8.63 3.93 -16.19
N ASN A 55 8.15 4.11 -14.96
CA ASN A 55 8.94 3.83 -13.77
C ASN A 55 8.88 2.35 -13.43
N TRP A 56 9.97 1.63 -13.65
CA TRP A 56 10.19 0.30 -13.09
C TRP A 56 11.01 0.44 -11.81
N GLY A 57 10.47 -0.02 -10.69
CA GLY A 57 11.08 0.26 -9.41
C GLY A 57 10.92 -0.80 -8.34
N PHE A 58 11.60 -0.54 -7.24
CA PHE A 58 11.36 -1.17 -5.95
C PHE A 58 10.70 -0.17 -5.01
N ALA A 59 9.91 -0.68 -4.07
CA ALA A 59 9.44 0.08 -2.93
C ALA A 59 10.02 -0.50 -1.64
N ILE A 60 10.51 0.37 -0.75
CA ILE A 60 11.01 0.04 0.59
C ILE A 60 10.40 0.97 1.63
N CYS A 61 10.45 0.56 2.90
CA CYS A 61 10.11 1.38 4.06
C CYS A 61 11.35 1.50 4.94
N GLU A 62 11.70 2.72 5.35
CA GLU A 62 12.87 3.00 6.18
C GLU A 62 12.89 2.12 7.43
N TYR A 63 11.79 2.07 8.18
CA TYR A 63 11.73 1.29 9.40
C TYR A 63 11.87 -0.22 9.12
N GLN A 64 11.21 -0.74 8.09
CA GLN A 64 11.32 -2.15 7.75
C GLN A 64 12.71 -2.55 7.27
N ASN A 65 13.49 -1.62 6.71
CA ASN A 65 14.79 -1.89 6.09
C ASN A 65 16.00 -1.45 6.94
N SER A 66 15.82 -0.54 7.89
CA SER A 66 16.85 -0.03 8.80
C SER A 66 16.57 -0.36 10.27
N GLY A 67 15.33 -0.74 10.61
CA GLY A 67 14.92 -1.22 11.93
C GLY A 67 15.02 -0.20 13.06
N GLN A 68 14.71 -0.67 14.26
CA GLN A 68 14.70 0.12 15.49
C GLN A 68 16.08 0.68 15.88
N GLU A 69 17.18 0.03 15.51
CA GLU A 69 18.54 0.56 15.81
C GLU A 69 18.76 1.93 15.14
N HIS A 70 18.11 2.16 13.99
CA HIS A 70 18.14 3.46 13.32
C HIS A 70 16.91 4.32 13.64
N CYS A 71 15.76 3.72 13.98
CA CYS A 71 14.50 4.44 14.23
C CYS A 71 14.01 4.32 15.68
N SER A 72 14.90 4.55 16.66
CA SER A 72 14.68 4.25 18.09
C SER A 72 13.67 5.16 18.79
N GLU A 73 13.43 6.35 18.24
CA GLU A 73 12.52 7.36 18.80
C GLU A 73 11.11 7.28 18.21
N SER A 74 10.75 6.15 17.62
CA SER A 74 9.48 5.95 16.91
C SER A 74 8.41 5.25 17.75
N ASN A 75 7.15 5.43 17.33
CA ASN A 75 6.01 4.67 17.86
C ASN A 75 6.14 3.15 17.64
N TRP A 76 6.82 2.71 16.57
CA TRP A 76 7.06 1.29 16.30
C TRP A 76 8.15 0.69 17.18
N ALA A 77 9.23 1.44 17.45
CA ALA A 77 10.24 1.02 18.43
C ALA A 77 9.62 0.81 19.81
N ASP A 78 8.77 1.74 20.26
CA ASP A 78 8.02 1.58 21.51
C ASP A 78 7.10 0.36 21.50
N TRP A 79 6.45 0.10 20.37
CA TRP A 79 5.57 -1.04 20.21
C TRP A 79 6.32 -2.35 20.31
N GLU A 80 7.40 -2.54 19.56
CA GLU A 80 8.25 -3.73 19.64
C GLU A 80 8.74 -3.98 21.07
N ASN A 81 9.26 -2.94 21.73
CA ASN A 81 9.74 -3.04 23.12
C ASN A 81 8.62 -3.38 24.13
N SER A 82 7.36 -3.07 23.80
CA SER A 82 6.21 -3.35 24.68
C SER A 82 5.70 -4.79 24.57
N GLN A 83 6.02 -5.51 23.48
CA GLN A 83 5.55 -6.87 23.25
C GLN A 83 6.44 -7.88 23.98
N LYS A 84 5.85 -8.70 24.86
CA LYS A 84 6.58 -9.73 25.62
C LYS A 84 7.11 -10.88 24.75
N GLU A 85 6.38 -11.21 23.69
CA GLU A 85 6.71 -12.27 22.71
C GLU A 85 6.69 -11.71 21.28
N GLY A 86 7.09 -10.45 21.12
CA GLY A 86 7.06 -9.76 19.83
C GLY A 86 8.30 -10.00 18.96
N HIS A 87 8.22 -9.58 17.71
CA HIS A 87 9.35 -9.53 16.81
C HIS A 87 10.15 -8.24 17.02
N TYR A 88 11.48 -8.36 16.90
CA TYR A 88 12.40 -7.24 17.05
C TYR A 88 13.13 -6.99 15.73
N SER A 89 13.07 -5.76 15.24
CA SER A 89 13.63 -5.37 13.95
C SER A 89 15.15 -5.18 13.98
N GLY A 90 15.73 -4.77 15.13
CA GLY A 90 17.17 -4.52 15.27
C GLY A 90 17.69 -3.56 14.19
N LYS A 91 18.78 -3.91 13.51
CA LYS A 91 19.26 -3.24 12.29
C LYS A 91 18.52 -3.61 11.00
N SER A 92 17.63 -4.60 11.02
CA SER A 92 16.95 -5.17 9.86
C SER A 92 17.92 -5.54 8.72
N THR A 93 17.74 -4.95 7.53
CA THR A 93 18.59 -5.13 6.33
C THR A 93 19.76 -4.16 6.28
N ASP A 94 19.92 -3.36 7.35
CA ASP A 94 20.93 -2.33 7.54
C ASP A 94 21.04 -1.37 6.35
N PHE A 95 19.88 -1.00 5.77
CA PHE A 95 19.81 -0.16 4.57
C PHE A 95 20.43 1.22 4.83
N TRP A 96 20.17 1.82 6.00
CA TRP A 96 20.76 3.10 6.41
C TRP A 96 22.28 3.13 6.23
N ASN A 97 22.99 2.05 6.55
CA ASN A 97 24.45 2.01 6.42
C ASN A 97 24.94 1.48 5.06
N ASN A 98 24.12 0.69 4.35
CA ASN A 98 24.54 -0.05 3.16
C ASN A 98 23.84 0.36 1.86
N TYR A 99 23.13 1.51 1.83
CA TYR A 99 22.34 1.92 0.69
C TYR A 99 23.13 2.00 -0.63
N GLU A 100 24.42 2.35 -0.61
CA GLU A 100 25.26 2.40 -1.82
C GLU A 100 25.37 1.02 -2.49
N LYS A 101 25.65 -0.03 -1.70
CA LYS A 101 25.70 -1.42 -2.20
C LYS A 101 24.34 -1.91 -2.66
N ASP A 102 23.29 -1.53 -1.94
CA ASP A 102 21.92 -1.89 -2.32
C ASP A 102 21.51 -1.22 -3.63
N ILE A 103 21.92 0.03 -3.87
CA ILE A 103 21.71 0.75 -5.13
C ILE A 103 22.44 0.06 -6.30
N GLU A 104 23.63 -0.49 -6.09
CA GLU A 104 24.34 -1.28 -7.11
C GLU A 104 23.50 -2.49 -7.55
N LEU A 105 22.99 -3.28 -6.60
CA LEU A 105 22.13 -4.43 -6.89
C LEU A 105 20.81 -4.03 -7.57
N MET A 106 20.20 -2.93 -7.12
CA MET A 106 19.01 -2.36 -7.76
C MET A 106 19.27 -1.98 -9.23
N LYS A 107 20.43 -1.36 -9.49
CA LYS A 107 20.89 -1.02 -10.84
C LYS A 107 21.14 -2.25 -11.70
N GLU A 108 21.71 -3.32 -11.13
CA GLU A 108 21.89 -4.60 -11.83
C GLU A 108 20.58 -5.29 -12.20
N THR A 109 19.53 -5.13 -11.38
CA THR A 109 18.17 -5.54 -11.74
C THR A 109 17.63 -4.72 -12.92
N GLY A 110 18.12 -3.49 -13.08
CA GLY A 110 17.78 -2.59 -14.17
C GLY A 110 16.64 -1.63 -13.85
N ILE A 111 16.24 -1.50 -12.59
CA ILE A 111 15.21 -0.52 -12.20
C ILE A 111 15.67 0.91 -12.51
N ASN A 112 14.71 1.83 -12.69
CA ASN A 112 14.97 3.24 -12.95
C ASN A 112 14.29 4.16 -11.92
N SER A 113 13.64 3.61 -10.89
CA SER A 113 13.08 4.39 -9.80
C SER A 113 13.07 3.61 -8.49
N LEU A 114 13.38 4.28 -7.37
CA LEU A 114 13.25 3.71 -6.03
C LEU A 114 12.23 4.54 -5.25
N ARG A 115 11.19 3.87 -4.74
CA ARG A 115 10.31 4.42 -3.73
C ARG A 115 10.84 4.07 -2.35
N PHE A 116 11.06 5.06 -1.50
CA PHE A 116 11.43 4.85 -0.10
C PHE A 116 10.71 5.86 0.80
N SER A 117 10.60 5.55 2.10
CA SER A 117 10.08 6.51 3.08
C SER A 117 11.22 7.20 3.81
N VAL A 118 10.98 8.39 4.36
CA VAL A 118 11.88 9.03 5.32
C VAL A 118 11.47 8.69 6.75
N ALA A 119 12.43 8.56 7.67
CA ALA A 119 12.16 8.38 9.10
C ALA A 119 11.88 9.71 9.79
N TRP A 120 10.60 9.99 10.06
CA TRP A 120 10.20 11.21 10.78
C TRP A 120 10.82 11.25 12.19
N ASP A 121 10.85 10.14 12.91
CA ASP A 121 11.49 10.04 14.23
C ASP A 121 12.99 10.33 14.21
N LYS A 122 13.72 10.00 13.13
CA LYS A 122 15.13 10.39 12.99
C LYS A 122 15.29 11.86 12.63
N ILE A 123 14.47 12.38 11.72
CA ILE A 123 14.58 13.75 11.22
C ILE A 123 14.10 14.76 12.29
N GLU A 124 13.11 14.40 13.09
CA GLU A 124 12.54 15.23 14.17
C GLU A 124 12.35 14.38 15.45
N PRO A 125 13.45 13.99 16.13
CA PRO A 125 13.41 13.11 17.31
C PRO A 125 12.68 13.73 18.51
N GLU A 126 12.69 15.05 18.60
CA GLU A 126 11.88 15.81 19.55
C GLU A 126 11.12 16.90 18.80
N GLN A 127 9.94 17.27 19.29
CA GLN A 127 9.09 18.29 18.68
C GLN A 127 9.87 19.58 18.39
N GLY A 128 9.96 19.96 17.11
CA GLY A 128 10.64 21.16 16.64
C GLY A 128 12.17 21.11 16.63
N LYS A 129 12.80 20.01 17.05
CA LYS A 129 14.25 19.81 16.96
C LYS A 129 14.56 18.89 15.79
N PHE A 130 15.08 19.47 14.71
CA PHE A 130 15.44 18.72 13.50
C PHE A 130 16.90 18.25 13.52
N ASP A 131 17.14 16.98 13.18
CA ASP A 131 18.48 16.45 12.96
C ASP A 131 18.91 16.69 11.51
N GLU A 132 19.79 17.67 11.33
CA GLU A 132 20.33 18.01 10.01
C GLU A 132 21.23 16.91 9.43
N ASN A 133 21.83 16.03 10.27
CA ASN A 133 22.62 14.90 9.78
C ASN A 133 21.72 13.85 9.13
N ALA A 134 20.54 13.61 9.69
CA ALA A 134 19.54 12.71 9.09
C ALA A 134 19.05 13.26 7.73
N LEU A 135 18.82 14.58 7.64
CA LEU A 135 18.47 15.21 6.36
C LEU A 135 19.62 15.15 5.35
N GLN A 136 20.86 15.34 5.78
CA GLN A 136 22.04 15.22 4.94
C GLN A 136 22.21 13.79 4.42
N HIS A 137 21.94 12.78 5.25
CA HIS A 137 21.93 11.38 4.83
C HIS A 137 20.94 11.15 3.68
N TYR A 138 19.70 11.65 3.79
CA TYR A 138 18.72 11.53 2.71
C TYR A 138 19.09 12.32 1.45
N GLN A 139 19.80 13.46 1.59
CA GLN A 139 20.35 14.17 0.44
C GLN A 139 21.38 13.30 -0.29
N SER A 140 22.34 12.70 0.43
CA SER A 140 23.34 11.81 -0.14
C SER A 140 22.73 10.56 -0.77
N LEU A 141 21.70 9.98 -0.15
CA LEU A 141 20.95 8.86 -0.74
C LEU A 141 20.30 9.27 -2.08
N CYS A 142 19.64 10.43 -2.14
CA CYS A 142 19.04 10.93 -3.39
C CYS A 142 20.10 11.20 -4.46
N GLU A 143 21.25 11.75 -4.08
CA GLU A 143 22.37 11.99 -5.00
C GLU A 143 22.92 10.69 -5.60
N GLU A 144 23.13 9.66 -4.78
CA GLU A 144 23.64 8.37 -5.25
C GLU A 144 22.62 7.65 -6.16
N LEU A 145 21.33 7.73 -5.82
CA LEU A 145 20.25 7.22 -6.69
C LEU A 145 20.28 7.90 -8.06
N ILE A 146 20.33 9.23 -8.10
CA ILE A 146 20.33 10.01 -9.35
C ILE A 146 21.59 9.70 -10.16
N LYS A 147 22.76 9.64 -9.52
CA LYS A 147 24.04 9.25 -10.15
C LYS A 147 23.98 7.84 -10.75
N SER A 148 23.22 6.94 -10.14
CA SER A 148 22.97 5.59 -10.64
C SER A 148 21.86 5.49 -11.69
N GLY A 149 21.23 6.61 -12.07
CA GLY A 149 20.13 6.65 -13.04
C GLY A 149 18.79 6.18 -12.48
N ILE A 150 18.63 6.20 -11.15
CA ILE A 150 17.45 5.78 -10.42
C ILE A 150 16.73 7.03 -9.87
N LYS A 151 15.49 7.25 -10.30
CA LYS A 151 14.67 8.39 -9.85
C LYS A 151 14.10 8.14 -8.45
N PRO A 152 14.33 9.02 -7.47
CA PRO A 152 13.72 8.89 -6.15
C PRO A 152 12.21 9.20 -6.17
N LEU A 153 11.44 8.42 -5.43
CA LEU A 153 10.06 8.71 -5.01
C LEU A 153 10.01 8.65 -3.49
N ILE A 154 9.76 9.79 -2.83
CA ILE A 154 9.78 9.87 -1.36
C ILE A 154 8.38 9.71 -0.79
N SER A 155 8.20 8.82 0.18
CA SER A 155 7.01 8.73 1.03
C SER A 155 7.26 9.42 2.38
N LEU A 156 6.50 10.48 2.66
CA LEU A 156 6.68 11.31 3.87
C LEU A 156 6.15 10.63 5.13
N HIS A 157 5.17 9.73 5.02
CA HIS A 157 4.68 8.95 6.14
C HIS A 157 4.37 7.52 5.73
N HIS A 158 5.01 6.56 6.41
CA HIS A 158 4.81 5.13 6.21
C HIS A 158 4.66 4.44 7.57
N PHE A 159 3.53 4.70 8.24
CA PHE A 159 3.10 4.17 9.56
C PHE A 159 3.96 4.54 10.78
N VAL A 160 5.19 4.97 10.54
CA VAL A 160 6.17 5.31 11.56
C VAL A 160 6.24 6.82 11.74
N HIS A 161 6.14 7.26 12.99
CA HIS A 161 6.27 8.66 13.39
C HIS A 161 6.90 8.75 14.79
N PRO A 162 7.39 9.94 15.20
CA PRO A 162 8.07 10.08 16.48
C PRO A 162 7.20 9.75 17.68
N ARG A 163 7.80 9.19 18.73
CA ARG A 163 7.19 8.90 20.02
C ARG A 163 6.45 10.10 20.59
N TRP A 164 7.05 11.29 20.53
CA TRP A 164 6.42 12.51 21.06
C TRP A 164 5.11 12.84 20.33
N PHE A 165 5.03 12.58 19.02
CA PHE A 165 3.82 12.80 18.23
C PHE A 165 2.72 11.80 18.61
N GLU A 166 3.08 10.54 18.81
CA GLU A 166 2.18 9.50 19.33
C GLU A 166 1.63 9.88 20.71
N GLN A 167 2.49 10.31 21.64
CA GLN A 167 2.11 10.73 23.00
C GLN A 167 1.17 11.94 23.02
N LEU A 168 1.27 12.86 22.04
CA LEU A 168 0.33 13.96 21.89
C LEU A 168 -1.05 13.50 21.37
N GLY A 169 -1.20 12.24 20.97
CA GLY A 169 -2.42 11.65 20.41
C GLY A 169 -2.40 11.53 18.88
N GLY A 170 -1.24 11.64 18.25
CA GLY A 170 -1.00 11.37 16.84
C GLY A 170 -2.05 11.95 15.89
N PHE A 171 -2.50 11.15 14.94
CA PHE A 171 -3.56 11.52 13.98
C PHE A 171 -4.99 11.45 14.56
N GLU A 172 -5.20 11.02 15.80
CA GLU A 172 -6.53 11.06 16.43
C GLU A 172 -6.97 12.50 16.74
N LYS A 173 -6.00 13.38 17.01
CA LYS A 173 -6.21 14.80 17.30
C LYS A 173 -5.98 15.62 16.03
N GLU A 174 -7.00 16.39 15.65
CA GLU A 174 -6.95 17.17 14.41
C GLU A 174 -5.96 18.35 14.51
N GLU A 175 -5.81 18.90 15.71
CA GLU A 175 -4.86 19.95 16.06
C GLU A 175 -3.39 19.53 15.85
N ASN A 176 -3.09 18.23 15.91
CA ASN A 176 -1.74 17.69 15.74
C ASN A 176 -1.31 17.66 14.26
N ILE A 177 -2.24 17.78 13.31
CA ILE A 177 -1.93 17.76 11.86
C ILE A 177 -0.91 18.84 11.49
N LYS A 178 -0.86 19.96 12.22
CA LYS A 178 0.12 21.03 11.96
C LYS A 178 1.57 20.54 12.03
N TYR A 179 1.89 19.63 12.96
CA TYR A 179 3.25 19.11 13.12
C TYR A 179 3.67 18.25 11.93
N PHE A 180 2.76 17.43 11.42
CA PHE A 180 3.03 16.66 10.20
C PHE A 180 3.25 17.57 8.99
N VAL A 181 2.52 18.70 8.90
CA VAL A 181 2.71 19.69 7.82
C VAL A 181 4.07 20.38 7.94
N GLU A 182 4.49 20.76 9.15
CA GLU A 182 5.80 21.38 9.43
C GLU A 182 6.96 20.43 9.09
N PHE A 183 6.86 19.16 9.50
CA PHE A 183 7.80 18.11 9.12
C PHE A 183 7.88 17.94 7.59
N CYS A 184 6.73 17.79 6.91
CA CYS A 184 6.70 17.64 5.46
C CYS A 184 7.31 18.84 4.74
N GLU A 185 7.05 20.07 5.22
CA GLU A 185 7.66 21.29 4.68
C GLU A 185 9.19 21.26 4.83
N LYS A 186 9.71 20.88 6.00
CA LYS A 186 11.16 20.79 6.23
C LYS A 186 11.82 19.80 5.27
N VAL A 187 11.29 18.58 5.17
CA VAL A 187 11.84 17.54 4.27
C VAL A 187 11.77 17.99 2.81
N PHE A 188 10.64 18.59 2.40
CA PHE A 188 10.48 19.06 1.03
C PHE A 188 11.45 20.19 0.67
N ASN A 189 11.65 21.16 1.55
CA ASN A 189 12.63 22.23 1.33
C ASN A 189 14.06 21.68 1.19
N SER A 190 14.40 20.58 1.87
CA SER A 190 15.72 19.97 1.80
C SER A 190 15.97 19.09 0.57
N LEU A 191 14.93 18.52 -0.05
CA LEU A 191 15.09 17.47 -1.08
C LEU A 191 14.36 17.75 -2.41
N SER A 192 13.50 18.78 -2.49
CA SER A 192 12.69 19.09 -3.69
C SER A 192 13.48 19.60 -4.91
N ASP A 193 14.75 19.94 -4.74
CA ASP A 193 15.66 20.19 -5.84
C ASP A 193 16.01 18.91 -6.60
N LYS A 194 16.03 17.75 -5.92
CA LYS A 194 16.44 16.44 -6.44
C LYS A 194 15.28 15.46 -6.71
N VAL A 195 14.11 15.71 -6.12
CA VAL A 195 12.99 14.74 -6.11
C VAL A 195 11.75 15.33 -6.78
N ASP A 196 11.26 14.62 -7.79
CA ASP A 196 10.05 15.02 -8.54
C ASP A 196 8.78 14.33 -8.03
N LEU A 197 8.86 13.09 -7.52
CA LEU A 197 7.70 12.31 -7.09
C LEU A 197 7.63 12.20 -5.57
N TRP A 198 6.49 12.60 -5.02
CA TRP A 198 6.26 12.68 -3.59
C TRP A 198 4.95 12.01 -3.21
N CYS A 199 5.00 11.11 -2.23
CA CYS A 199 3.83 10.58 -1.55
C CYS A 199 3.70 11.23 -0.17
N THR A 200 2.55 11.78 0.16
CA THR A 200 2.33 12.32 1.51
C THR A 200 2.16 11.20 2.53
N ILE A 201 1.28 10.23 2.28
CA ILE A 201 0.88 9.21 3.25
C ILE A 201 0.71 7.88 2.52
N ASN A 202 1.40 6.85 3.01
CA ASN A 202 1.18 5.47 2.60
C ASN A 202 -0.02 4.86 3.31
N GLU A 203 -0.91 4.23 2.55
CA GLU A 203 -1.96 3.31 3.01
C GLU A 203 -2.72 3.76 4.29
N PRO A 204 -3.35 4.94 4.32
CA PRO A 204 -4.05 5.41 5.51
C PRO A 204 -5.22 4.52 5.91
N ASN A 205 -5.79 3.76 4.96
CA ASN A 205 -6.79 2.75 5.24
C ASN A 205 -6.22 1.53 5.99
N VAL A 206 -4.96 1.16 5.73
CA VAL A 206 -4.26 0.09 6.47
C VAL A 206 -3.84 0.58 7.84
N TYR A 207 -3.27 1.79 7.92
CA TYR A 207 -2.96 2.44 9.21
C TYR A 207 -4.20 2.47 10.11
N MET A 208 -5.35 2.87 9.56
CA MET A 208 -6.65 2.82 10.24
C MET A 208 -7.04 1.39 10.63
N LEU A 209 -7.02 0.44 9.68
CA LEU A 209 -7.49 -0.93 9.89
C LEU A 209 -6.64 -1.66 10.94
N GLN A 210 -5.32 -1.60 10.82
CA GLN A 210 -4.41 -2.33 11.70
C GLN A 210 -4.26 -1.66 13.07
N GLY A 211 -4.15 -0.33 13.11
CA GLY A 211 -3.90 0.40 14.36
C GLY A 211 -5.13 0.72 15.20
N TYR A 212 -6.33 0.79 14.59
CA TYR A 212 -7.54 1.29 15.25
C TYR A 212 -8.76 0.36 15.16
N ILE A 213 -8.74 -0.65 14.29
CA ILE A 213 -9.80 -1.68 14.21
C ILE A 213 -9.28 -3.01 14.75
N ARG A 214 -8.18 -3.53 14.20
CA ARG A 214 -7.56 -4.79 14.63
C ARG A 214 -6.72 -4.63 15.90
N GLY A 215 -6.08 -3.47 16.08
CA GLY A 215 -5.22 -3.19 17.22
C GLY A 215 -3.91 -3.97 17.22
N VAL A 216 -3.42 -4.37 16.05
CA VAL A 216 -2.18 -5.13 15.88
C VAL A 216 -0.99 -4.24 15.50
N PHE A 217 -1.25 -3.01 15.07
CA PHE A 217 -0.23 -1.97 14.87
C PHE A 217 -0.37 -0.90 15.96
N PRO A 218 0.67 -0.07 16.19
CA PRO A 218 0.51 1.13 17.02
C PRO A 218 -0.67 1.99 16.55
N PRO A 219 -1.53 2.51 17.44
CA PRO A 219 -1.44 2.48 18.92
C PRO A 219 -2.17 1.30 19.59
N GLY A 220 -2.51 0.23 18.87
CA GLY A 220 -3.14 -0.97 19.45
C GLY A 220 -4.61 -0.80 19.82
N LYS A 221 -5.33 0.13 19.16
CA LYS A 221 -6.74 0.45 19.47
C LYS A 221 -7.71 -0.38 18.63
N THR A 222 -8.92 -0.56 19.13
CA THR A 222 -9.96 -1.42 18.52
C THR A 222 -11.33 -0.72 18.39
N ASN A 223 -11.32 0.62 18.27
CA ASN A 223 -12.54 1.42 18.16
C ASN A 223 -12.78 1.94 16.73
N ILE A 224 -13.83 1.43 16.08
CA ILE A 224 -14.17 1.78 14.69
C ILE A 224 -14.49 3.26 14.47
N TYR A 225 -15.12 3.95 15.43
CA TYR A 225 -15.45 5.36 15.28
C TYR A 225 -14.18 6.22 15.34
N THR A 226 -13.26 5.90 16.27
CA THR A 226 -11.92 6.48 16.32
C THR A 226 -11.15 6.19 15.03
N ALA A 227 -11.22 4.97 14.51
CA ALA A 227 -10.58 4.58 13.25
C ALA A 227 -11.04 5.49 12.08
N ILE A 228 -12.34 5.66 11.91
CA ILE A 228 -12.91 6.51 10.85
C ILE A 228 -12.57 7.99 11.07
N LYS A 229 -12.51 8.45 12.33
CA LYS A 229 -12.03 9.80 12.67
C LYS A 229 -10.57 9.99 12.25
N VAL A 230 -9.71 9.01 12.50
CA VAL A 230 -8.29 9.01 12.09
C VAL A 230 -8.17 9.03 10.57
N LEU A 231 -8.91 8.21 9.83
CA LEU A 231 -8.93 8.25 8.37
C LEU A 231 -9.30 9.65 7.85
N ARG A 232 -10.35 10.26 8.40
CA ARG A 232 -10.73 11.64 8.06
C ARG A 232 -9.60 12.63 8.33
N ASN A 233 -8.90 12.49 9.46
CA ASN A 233 -7.78 13.37 9.82
C ASN A 233 -6.55 13.16 8.93
N LEU A 234 -6.24 11.92 8.52
CA LEU A 234 -5.19 11.62 7.53
C LEU A 234 -5.50 12.26 6.17
N LEU A 235 -6.76 12.22 5.73
CA LEU A 235 -7.21 12.88 4.50
C LEU A 235 -7.11 14.42 4.59
N LYS A 236 -7.42 14.99 5.76
CA LYS A 236 -7.18 16.42 6.05
C LYS A 236 -5.70 16.75 6.02
N ALA A 237 -4.86 15.90 6.61
CA ALA A 237 -3.42 16.05 6.66
C ALA A 237 -2.81 16.04 5.25
N HIS A 238 -3.13 15.02 4.45
CA HIS A 238 -2.76 14.95 3.04
C HIS A 238 -3.14 16.22 2.28
N THR A 239 -4.39 16.70 2.42
CA THR A 239 -4.83 17.93 1.75
C THR A 239 -4.01 19.15 2.17
N LYS A 240 -3.71 19.30 3.46
CA LYS A 240 -2.91 20.43 3.96
C LYS A 240 -1.46 20.34 3.47
N VAL A 241 -0.85 19.16 3.51
CA VAL A 241 0.49 18.91 2.98
C VAL A 241 0.53 19.21 1.48
N TYR A 242 -0.38 18.66 0.67
CA TYR A 242 -0.45 18.92 -0.77
C TYR A 242 -0.43 20.43 -1.06
N LYS A 243 -1.34 21.19 -0.44
CA LYS A 243 -1.38 22.65 -0.63
C LYS A 243 -0.10 23.34 -0.20
N LYS A 244 0.46 22.93 0.94
CA LYS A 244 1.66 23.54 1.51
C LYS A 244 2.84 23.32 0.57
N LEU A 245 3.11 22.06 0.20
CA LEU A 245 4.19 21.71 -0.71
C LEU A 245 4.03 22.37 -2.09
N LYS A 246 2.80 22.42 -2.65
CA LYS A 246 2.53 23.16 -3.90
C LYS A 246 2.80 24.66 -3.83
N SER A 247 2.79 25.26 -2.63
CA SER A 247 3.07 26.68 -2.43
C SER A 247 4.55 27.02 -2.24
N LEU A 248 5.39 26.01 -2.01
CA LEU A 248 6.83 26.18 -1.80
C LEU A 248 7.59 26.29 -3.13
N PRO A 249 8.84 26.79 -3.12
CA PRO A 249 9.76 26.61 -4.26
C PRO A 249 9.77 25.13 -4.68
N ASN A 250 9.88 24.85 -5.98
CA ASN A 250 9.76 23.50 -6.55
C ASN A 250 8.36 22.86 -6.48
N GLY A 251 7.40 23.40 -5.74
CA GLY A 251 6.06 22.84 -5.60
C GLY A 251 5.30 22.66 -6.92
N SER A 252 5.49 23.58 -7.87
CA SER A 252 4.84 23.51 -9.19
C SER A 252 5.41 22.42 -10.10
N LYS A 253 6.71 22.07 -9.95
CA LYS A 253 7.35 21.00 -10.74
C LYS A 253 7.17 19.62 -10.10
N SER A 254 7.09 19.56 -8.77
CA SER A 254 6.94 18.29 -8.04
C SER A 254 5.53 17.72 -8.20
N GLN A 255 5.44 16.42 -8.49
CA GLN A 255 4.21 15.65 -8.47
C GLN A 255 3.97 15.09 -7.07
N ILE A 256 2.83 15.46 -6.47
CA ILE A 256 2.45 15.08 -5.13
C ILE A 256 1.23 14.17 -5.19
N GLY A 257 1.40 12.95 -4.69
CA GLY A 257 0.39 11.92 -4.68
C GLY A 257 0.04 11.43 -3.29
N PHE A 258 -0.83 10.43 -3.32
CA PHE A 258 -1.38 9.72 -2.18
C PHE A 258 -1.36 8.23 -2.52
N ILE A 259 -0.94 7.37 -1.58
CA ILE A 259 -0.88 5.94 -1.84
C ILE A 259 -2.01 5.24 -1.10
N HIS A 260 -2.81 4.48 -1.85
CA HIS A 260 -3.99 3.79 -1.34
C HIS A 260 -3.86 2.29 -1.55
N GLN A 261 -4.02 1.50 -0.49
CA GLN A 261 -4.16 0.06 -0.64
C GLN A 261 -5.57 -0.27 -1.08
N TYR A 262 -5.72 -0.87 -2.25
CA TYR A 262 -7.03 -1.29 -2.74
C TYR A 262 -7.39 -2.68 -2.20
N LEU A 263 -8.21 -2.71 -1.15
CA LEU A 263 -8.66 -3.94 -0.50
C LEU A 263 -10.12 -4.24 -0.85
N LYS A 264 -10.39 -5.33 -1.57
CA LYS A 264 -11.76 -5.69 -1.96
C LYS A 264 -12.25 -6.95 -1.27
N PHE A 265 -13.37 -6.80 -0.57
CA PHE A 265 -14.09 -7.87 0.11
C PHE A 265 -15.26 -8.34 -0.73
N HIS A 266 -15.32 -9.64 -0.97
CA HIS A 266 -16.36 -10.30 -1.75
C HIS A 266 -17.09 -11.34 -0.92
N ALA A 267 -18.38 -11.53 -1.14
CA ALA A 267 -19.09 -12.69 -0.60
C ALA A 267 -18.53 -13.98 -1.25
N TYR A 268 -18.29 -15.01 -0.44
CA TYR A 268 -17.88 -16.33 -0.96
C TYR A 268 -19.00 -16.96 -1.81
N ASN A 269 -20.22 -16.92 -1.28
CA ASN A 269 -21.46 -17.33 -1.91
C ASN A 269 -22.20 -16.09 -2.43
N THR A 270 -22.31 -15.94 -3.75
CA THR A 270 -22.94 -14.76 -4.36
C THR A 270 -24.42 -14.59 -3.99
N TRP A 271 -25.11 -15.68 -3.63
CA TRP A 271 -26.51 -15.68 -3.20
C TRP A 271 -26.70 -15.36 -1.70
N ASN A 272 -25.65 -15.42 -0.87
CA ASN A 272 -25.76 -15.24 0.58
C ASN A 272 -25.61 -13.77 1.00
N ILE A 273 -26.71 -13.12 1.37
CA ILE A 273 -26.71 -11.70 1.74
C ILE A 273 -25.90 -11.44 3.03
N ALA A 274 -25.86 -12.40 3.95
CA ALA A 274 -25.11 -12.27 5.21
C ALA A 274 -23.60 -12.13 4.96
N GLU A 275 -23.10 -12.58 3.81
CA GLU A 275 -21.72 -12.41 3.37
C GLU A 275 -21.50 -11.08 2.63
N HIS A 276 -22.52 -10.57 1.94
CA HIS A 276 -22.44 -9.28 1.22
C HIS A 276 -22.44 -8.07 2.12
N LEU A 277 -23.25 -8.06 3.19
CA LEU A 277 -23.40 -6.88 4.05
C LEU A 277 -22.08 -6.44 4.71
N PRO A 278 -21.32 -7.34 5.37
CA PRO A 278 -20.04 -6.99 5.98
C PRO A 278 -19.02 -6.54 4.93
N GLY A 279 -18.94 -7.25 3.79
CA GLY A 279 -18.04 -6.90 2.70
C GLY A 279 -18.35 -5.53 2.08
N THR A 280 -19.64 -5.22 1.89
CA THR A 280 -20.09 -3.91 1.36
C THR A 280 -19.70 -2.77 2.31
N PHE A 281 -19.88 -2.99 3.62
CA PHE A 281 -19.50 -2.01 4.63
C PHE A 281 -17.97 -1.81 4.68
N LEU A 282 -17.18 -2.89 4.68
CA LEU A 282 -15.72 -2.82 4.66
C LEU A 282 -15.21 -2.13 3.38
N ASN A 283 -15.73 -2.48 2.21
CA ASN A 283 -15.40 -1.81 0.95
C ASN A 283 -15.73 -0.30 0.98
N TYR A 284 -16.84 0.07 1.64
CA TYR A 284 -17.23 1.46 1.79
C TYR A 284 -16.20 2.24 2.65
N ILE A 285 -15.85 1.72 3.83
CA ILE A 285 -14.95 2.44 4.74
C ILE A 285 -13.48 2.38 4.31
N LEU A 286 -13.04 1.28 3.68
CA LEU A 286 -11.65 1.07 3.29
C LEU A 286 -11.31 1.62 1.91
N ASN A 287 -12.28 1.81 1.00
CA ASN A 287 -12.01 2.37 -0.33
C ASN A 287 -12.90 3.57 -0.66
N HIS A 288 -14.22 3.41 -0.62
CA HIS A 288 -15.12 4.42 -1.20
C HIS A 288 -15.04 5.77 -0.48
N LEU A 289 -14.91 5.80 0.85
CA LEU A 289 -14.74 7.06 1.60
C LEU A 289 -13.52 7.85 1.12
N THR A 290 -12.37 7.18 1.00
CA THR A 290 -11.12 7.79 0.54
C THR A 290 -11.24 8.26 -0.91
N LEU A 291 -11.67 7.40 -1.84
CA LEU A 291 -11.78 7.75 -3.25
C LEU A 291 -12.78 8.88 -3.49
N LYS A 292 -13.93 8.86 -2.80
CA LYS A 292 -14.92 9.95 -2.85
C LYS A 292 -14.31 11.25 -2.33
N PHE A 293 -13.61 11.22 -1.20
CA PHE A 293 -12.97 12.41 -0.65
C PHE A 293 -11.93 12.98 -1.61
N LEU A 294 -11.04 12.13 -2.17
CA LEU A 294 -10.03 12.57 -3.11
C LEU A 294 -10.67 13.19 -4.37
N LYS A 295 -11.75 12.61 -4.89
CA LYS A 295 -12.47 13.16 -6.06
C LYS A 295 -13.22 14.46 -5.78
N THR A 296 -13.92 14.53 -4.65
CA THR A 296 -14.95 15.57 -4.40
C THR A 296 -14.60 16.59 -3.31
N GLY A 297 -13.62 16.27 -2.47
CA GLY A 297 -13.31 16.97 -1.22
C GLY A 297 -14.28 16.66 -0.08
N GLU A 298 -15.25 15.76 -0.26
CA GLU A 298 -16.29 15.47 0.73
C GLU A 298 -16.06 14.14 1.45
N PHE A 299 -15.96 14.22 2.77
CA PHE A 299 -15.95 13.07 3.67
C PHE A 299 -17.28 13.05 4.44
N SER A 300 -18.02 11.94 4.36
CA SER A 300 -19.29 11.81 5.05
C SER A 300 -19.48 10.40 5.60
N PHE A 301 -19.45 10.31 6.92
CA PHE A 301 -19.82 9.14 7.69
C PHE A 301 -20.77 9.59 8.82
N PRO A 302 -21.70 8.75 9.32
CA PRO A 302 -22.59 9.14 10.42
C PRO A 302 -21.83 9.79 11.60
N GLY A 303 -22.20 11.02 11.97
CA GLY A 303 -21.52 11.80 13.01
C GLY A 303 -20.19 12.47 12.60
N LEU A 304 -19.59 12.08 11.47
CA LEU A 304 -18.30 12.59 10.99
C LEU A 304 -18.43 13.14 9.57
N LYS A 305 -18.65 14.45 9.47
CA LYS A 305 -18.67 15.17 8.19
C LYS A 305 -17.47 16.09 8.07
N TYR A 306 -16.94 16.23 6.87
CA TYR A 306 -15.95 17.23 6.54
C TYR A 306 -15.99 17.55 5.04
N LYS A 307 -15.82 18.82 4.71
CA LYS A 307 -15.72 19.29 3.33
C LYS A 307 -14.47 20.13 3.18
N SER A 308 -13.53 19.63 2.39
CA SER A 308 -12.33 20.36 2.00
C SER A 308 -12.67 21.46 1.00
N LYS A 309 -11.99 22.60 1.10
CA LYS A 309 -12.01 23.64 0.05
C LYS A 309 -11.23 23.23 -1.19
N THR A 310 -10.30 22.28 -1.06
CA THR A 310 -9.47 21.77 -2.15
C THR A 310 -10.03 20.44 -2.60
N LYS A 311 -10.46 20.37 -3.86
CA LYS A 311 -10.90 19.14 -4.52
C LYS A 311 -9.71 18.56 -5.28
N LYS A 312 -9.63 17.23 -5.37
CA LYS A 312 -8.56 16.53 -6.10
C LYS A 312 -7.16 17.00 -5.68
N PRO A 313 -6.80 16.90 -4.38
CA PRO A 313 -5.51 17.38 -3.86
C PRO A 313 -4.35 16.41 -4.18
N LEU A 314 -4.23 15.98 -5.43
CA LEU A 314 -3.22 15.02 -5.87
C LEU A 314 -2.95 15.16 -7.38
N ASP A 315 -1.70 14.98 -7.77
CA ASP A 315 -1.27 14.99 -9.17
C ASP A 315 -1.22 13.57 -9.76
N TYR A 316 -1.03 12.56 -8.90
CA TYR A 316 -1.09 11.14 -9.23
C TYR A 316 -1.65 10.34 -8.04
N ILE A 317 -2.09 9.11 -8.30
CA ILE A 317 -2.48 8.16 -7.26
C ILE A 317 -1.53 6.96 -7.28
N GLY A 318 -1.00 6.61 -6.11
CA GLY A 318 -0.32 5.33 -5.91
C GLY A 318 -1.32 4.25 -5.53
N LEU A 319 -1.21 3.10 -6.18
CA LEU A 319 -2.03 1.94 -5.94
C LEU A 319 -1.17 0.83 -5.34
N ASN A 320 -1.48 0.44 -4.11
CA ASN A 320 -0.97 -0.79 -3.53
C ASN A 320 -2.01 -1.89 -3.69
N TYR A 321 -1.59 -3.06 -4.16
CA TYR A 321 -2.50 -4.19 -4.36
C TYR A 321 -1.76 -5.51 -4.15
N TYR A 322 -2.36 -6.42 -3.42
CA TYR A 322 -1.79 -7.75 -3.13
C TYR A 322 -2.76 -8.86 -3.51
N SER A 323 -4.00 -8.81 -3.02
CA SER A 323 -4.99 -9.86 -3.29
C SER A 323 -6.44 -9.40 -3.05
N ARG A 324 -7.38 -10.33 -3.16
CA ARG A 324 -8.78 -10.19 -2.73
C ARG A 324 -9.01 -10.91 -1.40
N VAL A 325 -10.10 -10.56 -0.72
CA VAL A 325 -10.58 -11.28 0.45
C VAL A 325 -11.99 -11.79 0.18
N LEU A 326 -12.22 -13.10 0.29
CA LEU A 326 -13.57 -13.66 0.31
C LEU A 326 -14.07 -13.73 1.75
N LEU A 327 -15.34 -13.41 1.95
CA LEU A 327 -16.01 -13.46 3.24
C LEU A 327 -17.05 -14.57 3.19
N ARG A 328 -16.90 -15.55 4.08
CA ARG A 328 -17.85 -16.66 4.24
C ARG A 328 -18.55 -16.54 5.58
N PHE A 329 -19.87 -16.69 5.57
CA PHE A 329 -20.64 -16.70 6.80
C PHE A 329 -20.40 -18.01 7.55
N GLN A 330 -20.28 -17.91 8.88
CA GLN A 330 -20.22 -19.07 9.75
C GLN A 330 -21.14 -18.88 10.95
N LEU A 331 -21.68 -19.99 11.47
CA LEU A 331 -22.50 -20.00 12.68
C LEU A 331 -21.61 -19.86 13.92
N SER A 332 -21.03 -18.67 14.10
CA SER A 332 -20.28 -18.28 15.28
C SER A 332 -20.79 -16.94 15.81
N LEU A 333 -21.05 -16.89 17.13
CA LEU A 333 -21.48 -15.67 17.81
C LEU A 333 -20.36 -14.65 17.95
N SER A 334 -19.10 -15.10 18.03
CA SER A 334 -17.92 -14.23 18.18
C SER A 334 -17.30 -13.84 16.84
N GLN A 335 -17.42 -14.68 15.81
CA GLN A 335 -16.88 -14.43 14.48
C GLN A 335 -17.87 -14.88 13.39
N PRO A 336 -18.97 -14.15 13.16
CA PRO A 336 -20.01 -14.58 12.21
C PRO A 336 -19.54 -14.60 10.74
N VAL A 337 -18.37 -14.04 10.45
CA VAL A 337 -17.79 -13.97 9.12
C VAL A 337 -16.31 -14.35 9.20
N GLN A 338 -15.87 -15.20 8.27
CA GLN A 338 -14.49 -15.63 8.13
C GLN A 338 -13.91 -15.14 6.80
N ALA A 339 -12.69 -14.60 6.83
CA ALA A 339 -11.90 -14.36 5.63
C ALA A 339 -11.41 -15.71 5.06
N THR A 340 -11.56 -15.91 3.76
CA THR A 340 -11.25 -17.19 3.09
C THR A 340 -10.92 -16.99 1.61
N CYS A 341 -10.70 -18.09 0.91
CA CYS A 341 -10.37 -18.21 -0.51
C CYS A 341 -11.12 -19.42 -1.10
N TYR A 342 -11.20 -19.53 -2.42
CA TYR A 342 -11.72 -20.74 -3.06
C TYR A 342 -10.66 -21.86 -3.03
N PRO A 343 -11.07 -23.14 -2.93
CA PRO A 343 -10.13 -24.27 -2.86
C PRO A 343 -9.14 -24.36 -4.02
N GLU A 344 -9.53 -23.89 -5.21
CA GLU A 344 -8.68 -23.87 -6.41
C GLU A 344 -7.67 -22.72 -6.45
N GLU A 345 -7.75 -21.75 -5.52
CA GLU A 345 -6.83 -20.62 -5.49
C GLU A 345 -5.48 -20.99 -4.88
N ILE A 346 -4.40 -20.52 -5.51
CA ILE A 346 -3.04 -20.72 -5.01
C ILE A 346 -2.80 -19.72 -3.89
N MET A 347 -2.55 -20.21 -2.67
CA MET A 347 -2.25 -19.39 -1.51
C MET A 347 -0.79 -18.93 -1.48
N THR A 348 -0.57 -17.73 -0.94
CA THR A 348 0.78 -17.24 -0.61
C THR A 348 1.18 -17.68 0.80
N ASP A 349 2.39 -17.35 1.25
CA ASP A 349 2.78 -17.62 2.65
C ASP A 349 2.05 -16.66 3.61
N MET A 350 1.66 -15.49 3.12
CA MET A 350 0.63 -14.67 3.76
C MET A 350 -0.76 -15.27 3.52
N PRO A 351 -1.74 -15.07 4.42
CA PRO A 351 -3.05 -15.74 4.39
C PRO A 351 -4.01 -15.14 3.35
N TYR A 352 -3.56 -14.97 2.10
CA TYR A 352 -4.36 -14.56 0.95
C TYR A 352 -3.90 -15.26 -0.35
N PRO A 353 -4.79 -15.39 -1.35
CA PRO A 353 -4.48 -16.08 -2.61
C PRO A 353 -3.74 -15.19 -3.63
N ILE A 354 -3.18 -15.79 -4.68
CA ILE A 354 -2.73 -15.10 -5.89
C ILE A 354 -3.97 -14.75 -6.73
N TYR A 355 -4.27 -13.46 -6.89
CA TYR A 355 -5.46 -12.97 -7.60
C TYR A 355 -5.17 -11.77 -8.56
N PRO A 356 -4.47 -11.99 -9.68
CA PRO A 356 -4.06 -10.93 -10.63
C PRO A 356 -5.23 -10.14 -11.23
N GLN A 357 -6.39 -10.76 -11.45
CA GLN A 357 -7.57 -10.06 -11.99
C GLN A 357 -8.04 -8.92 -11.07
N GLY A 358 -7.73 -9.00 -9.77
CA GLY A 358 -8.02 -7.92 -8.85
C GLY A 358 -7.13 -6.70 -9.03
N LEU A 359 -5.88 -6.84 -9.51
CA LEU A 359 -5.01 -5.70 -9.85
C LEU A 359 -5.63 -4.90 -11.00
N TYR A 360 -6.03 -5.58 -12.08
CA TYR A 360 -6.73 -4.94 -13.18
C TYR A 360 -8.01 -4.22 -12.70
N ASN A 361 -8.80 -4.87 -11.83
CA ASN A 361 -10.01 -4.26 -11.29
C ASN A 361 -9.70 -3.04 -10.41
N ALA A 362 -8.61 -3.08 -9.64
CA ALA A 362 -8.17 -1.96 -8.82
C ALA A 362 -7.74 -0.77 -9.68
N ILE A 363 -6.97 -1.01 -10.77
CA ILE A 363 -6.59 0.01 -11.75
C ILE A 363 -7.83 0.68 -12.36
N ARG A 364 -8.79 -0.12 -12.83
CA ARG A 364 -10.06 0.41 -13.35
C ARG A 364 -10.79 1.24 -12.29
N ASP A 365 -10.99 0.67 -11.10
CA ASP A 365 -11.84 1.29 -10.09
C ASP A 365 -11.21 2.58 -9.53
N ILE A 366 -9.88 2.68 -9.45
CA ILE A 366 -9.18 3.90 -9.00
C ILE A 366 -9.04 4.96 -10.11
N SER A 367 -9.14 4.57 -11.38
CA SER A 367 -9.10 5.50 -12.53
C SER A 367 -10.18 6.58 -12.50
N ILE A 368 -11.24 6.41 -11.69
CA ILE A 368 -12.27 7.42 -11.44
C ILE A 368 -11.71 8.75 -10.92
N LEU A 369 -10.47 8.79 -10.43
CA LEU A 369 -9.80 10.01 -9.98
C LEU A 369 -9.29 10.86 -11.15
N ASP A 370 -9.23 10.31 -12.37
CA ASP A 370 -8.78 10.97 -13.59
C ASP A 370 -7.36 11.57 -13.45
N VAL A 371 -6.45 10.81 -12.85
CA VAL A 371 -5.02 11.13 -12.68
C VAL A 371 -4.16 9.93 -13.08
N PRO A 372 -2.86 10.13 -13.36
CA PRO A 372 -1.92 9.03 -13.53
C PRO A 372 -1.89 8.07 -12.34
N ILE A 373 -1.74 6.78 -12.61
CA ILE A 373 -1.65 5.70 -11.64
C ILE A 373 -0.20 5.18 -11.61
N TYR A 374 0.33 5.01 -10.41
CA TYR A 374 1.57 4.25 -10.18
C TYR A 374 1.23 3.04 -9.31
N ILE A 375 1.59 1.83 -9.72
CA ILE A 375 1.48 0.66 -8.83
C ILE A 375 2.64 0.76 -7.85
N THR A 376 2.39 1.26 -6.65
CA THR A 376 3.44 1.66 -5.69
C THR A 376 3.88 0.53 -4.77
N GLU A 377 3.07 -0.52 -4.64
CA GLU A 377 3.43 -1.80 -4.04
C GLU A 377 2.61 -2.93 -4.67
N ASN A 378 3.32 -3.97 -5.13
CA ASN A 378 2.75 -5.24 -5.50
C ASN A 378 3.81 -6.34 -5.27
N GLY A 379 3.47 -7.38 -4.52
CA GLY A 379 4.44 -8.37 -4.08
C GLY A 379 3.81 -9.61 -3.45
N ILE A 380 4.66 -10.60 -3.17
CA ILE A 380 4.26 -11.88 -2.58
C ILE A 380 5.24 -12.34 -1.52
N ALA A 381 4.72 -12.75 -0.35
CA ALA A 381 5.46 -13.57 0.60
C ALA A 381 5.56 -15.00 0.06
N ASP A 382 6.78 -15.42 -0.27
CA ASP A 382 7.07 -16.74 -0.81
C ASP A 382 8.49 -17.17 -0.42
N ASN A 383 8.60 -17.82 0.73
CA ASN A 383 9.85 -18.28 1.31
C ASN A 383 10.51 -19.39 0.48
N LYS A 384 9.71 -20.22 -0.20
CA LYS A 384 10.22 -21.30 -1.06
C LYS A 384 10.57 -20.84 -2.47
N ASP A 385 10.15 -19.63 -2.85
CA ASP A 385 10.37 -19.05 -4.18
C ASP A 385 9.80 -19.90 -5.33
N ASP A 386 8.76 -20.69 -5.05
CA ASP A 386 8.08 -21.59 -6.00
C ASP A 386 6.79 -21.00 -6.60
N ARG A 387 6.34 -19.85 -6.11
CA ARG A 387 5.15 -19.11 -6.57
C ARG A 387 5.48 -17.71 -7.12
N ARG A 388 6.64 -17.15 -6.79
CA ARG A 388 7.01 -15.77 -7.13
C ARG A 388 7.04 -15.47 -8.63
N ASP A 389 7.57 -16.40 -9.43
CA ASP A 389 7.57 -16.27 -10.91
C ASP A 389 6.13 -16.21 -11.46
N LEU A 390 5.25 -17.12 -11.02
CA LEU A 390 3.83 -17.11 -11.39
C LEU A 390 3.13 -15.81 -10.98
N PHE A 391 3.40 -15.31 -9.77
CA PHE A 391 2.87 -14.04 -9.29
C PHE A 391 3.29 -12.89 -10.21
N LEU A 392 4.59 -12.73 -10.44
CA LEU A 392 5.13 -11.66 -11.27
C LEU A 392 4.57 -11.69 -12.69
N ARG A 393 4.54 -12.88 -13.33
CA ARG A 393 3.95 -13.06 -14.66
C ARG A 393 2.51 -12.61 -14.70
N SER A 394 1.69 -13.15 -13.80
CA SER A 394 0.25 -12.95 -13.84
C SER A 394 -0.16 -11.50 -13.50
N TYR A 395 0.50 -10.84 -12.55
CA TYR A 395 0.19 -9.46 -12.17
C TYR A 395 0.70 -8.44 -13.19
N ILE A 396 1.91 -8.63 -13.75
CA ILE A 396 2.42 -7.76 -14.82
C ILE A 396 1.55 -7.87 -16.07
N GLN A 397 1.08 -9.08 -16.42
CA GLN A 397 0.10 -9.28 -17.50
C GLN A 397 -1.22 -8.54 -17.24
N ALA A 398 -1.75 -8.61 -16.02
CA ALA A 398 -2.97 -7.88 -15.64
C ALA A 398 -2.80 -6.36 -15.76
N MET A 399 -1.63 -5.84 -15.38
CA MET A 399 -1.27 -4.43 -15.57
C MET A 399 -1.16 -4.07 -17.06
N PHE A 400 -0.45 -4.86 -17.86
CA PHE A 400 -0.30 -4.62 -19.29
C PHE A 400 -1.66 -4.61 -20.00
N LYS A 401 -2.55 -5.53 -19.65
CA LYS A 401 -3.94 -5.54 -20.13
C LYS A 401 -4.64 -4.22 -19.81
N ALA A 402 -4.55 -3.74 -18.57
CA ALA A 402 -5.15 -2.46 -18.18
C ALA A 402 -4.59 -1.29 -19.02
N ILE A 403 -3.27 -1.26 -19.22
CA ILE A 403 -2.63 -0.23 -20.05
C ILE A 403 -3.11 -0.28 -21.50
N CYS A 404 -3.15 -1.47 -22.12
CA CYS A 404 -3.63 -1.66 -23.49
C CYS A 404 -5.10 -1.25 -23.67
N GLU A 405 -5.91 -1.37 -22.61
CA GLU A 405 -7.31 -0.91 -22.60
C GLU A 405 -7.47 0.59 -22.28
N GLY A 406 -6.37 1.33 -22.13
CA GLY A 406 -6.36 2.79 -22.06
C GLY A 406 -6.27 3.40 -20.66
N TYR A 407 -6.05 2.60 -19.60
CA TYR A 407 -5.81 3.15 -18.26
C TYR A 407 -4.39 3.76 -18.16
N ASP A 408 -4.28 4.98 -17.61
CA ASP A 408 -3.02 5.74 -17.50
C ASP A 408 -2.15 5.24 -16.33
N VAL A 409 -1.51 4.08 -16.51
CA VAL A 409 -0.52 3.55 -15.55
C VAL A 409 0.89 3.91 -16.02
N ARG A 410 1.66 4.57 -15.14
CA ARG A 410 2.99 5.14 -15.46
C ARG A 410 4.16 4.55 -14.70
N GLY A 411 3.90 3.62 -13.77
CA GLY A 411 4.98 2.90 -13.10
C GLY A 411 4.50 1.68 -12.33
N TYR A 412 5.45 0.81 -12.04
CA TYR A 412 5.32 -0.40 -11.26
C TYR A 412 6.50 -0.54 -10.30
N TYR A 413 6.19 -0.58 -9.01
CA TYR A 413 7.13 -0.73 -7.91
C TYR A 413 6.85 -2.08 -7.23
N TYR A 414 7.80 -3.01 -7.36
CA TYR A 414 7.71 -4.30 -6.69
C TYR A 414 7.94 -4.12 -5.18
N TRP A 415 7.07 -4.73 -4.37
CA TRP A 415 7.24 -4.85 -2.93
C TRP A 415 7.84 -6.23 -2.59
N THR A 416 9.10 -6.34 -2.20
CA THR A 416 10.09 -5.29 -1.91
C THR A 416 11.45 -5.65 -2.55
N PHE A 417 12.43 -4.75 -2.45
CA PHE A 417 13.80 -5.00 -2.94
C PHE A 417 14.38 -6.27 -2.32
N SER A 418 14.45 -6.34 -0.99
CA SER A 418 15.03 -7.45 -0.25
C SER A 418 14.13 -7.89 0.89
N ASP A 419 14.26 -9.15 1.31
CA ASP A 419 13.54 -9.64 2.51
C ASP A 419 13.82 -8.71 3.69
N ASN A 420 12.76 -8.22 4.33
CA ASN A 420 12.83 -7.18 5.35
C ASN A 420 11.96 -7.55 6.56
N PHE A 421 11.83 -6.61 7.50
CA PHE A 421 11.00 -6.79 8.69
C PHE A 421 9.53 -6.52 8.35
N GLU A 422 8.70 -7.56 8.26
CA GLU A 422 7.28 -7.49 7.89
C GLU A 422 6.38 -7.28 9.12
N TRP A 423 6.58 -6.15 9.80
CA TRP A 423 5.68 -5.68 10.86
C TRP A 423 5.41 -6.75 11.95
N ASP A 424 4.14 -7.12 12.14
CA ASP A 424 3.67 -8.12 13.12
C ASP A 424 4.09 -9.56 12.79
N GLU A 425 4.59 -9.83 11.58
CA GLU A 425 5.08 -11.15 11.15
C GLU A 425 6.61 -11.28 11.27
N GLY A 426 7.30 -10.21 11.66
CA GLY A 426 8.76 -10.14 11.78
C GLY A 426 9.48 -10.51 10.49
N PHE A 427 10.53 -11.32 10.57
CA PHE A 427 11.29 -11.75 9.39
C PHE A 427 10.76 -13.04 8.73
N SER A 428 9.60 -13.55 9.15
CA SER A 428 9.08 -14.83 8.66
C SER A 428 8.58 -14.75 7.21
N MET A 429 8.03 -13.59 6.82
CA MET A 429 7.47 -13.35 5.49
C MET A 429 8.53 -12.86 4.51
N LYS A 430 8.76 -13.63 3.45
CA LYS A 430 9.82 -13.35 2.46
C LYS A 430 9.26 -12.67 1.21
N PHE A 431 9.11 -11.34 1.27
CA PHE A 431 8.60 -10.55 0.14
C PHE A 431 9.66 -10.17 -0.90
N GLY A 432 10.92 -10.11 -0.51
CA GLY A 432 11.99 -9.54 -1.33
C GLY A 432 12.26 -10.31 -2.60
N LEU A 433 12.65 -9.61 -3.66
CA LEU A 433 13.31 -10.26 -4.81
C LEU A 433 14.73 -10.70 -4.48
N TYR A 434 15.36 -10.06 -3.50
CA TYR A 434 16.63 -10.48 -2.93
C TYR A 434 16.41 -11.16 -1.57
N SER A 435 16.98 -12.35 -1.37
CA SER A 435 17.12 -12.92 -0.03
C SER A 435 18.23 -12.22 0.73
N VAL A 436 18.07 -12.04 2.04
CA VAL A 436 19.08 -11.41 2.90
C VAL A 436 19.66 -12.46 3.85
N ASN A 437 20.99 -12.54 3.90
CA ASN A 437 21.69 -13.18 5.01
C ASN A 437 21.86 -12.16 6.14
N PHE A 438 21.11 -12.30 7.23
CA PHE A 438 21.10 -11.31 8.31
C PHE A 438 22.41 -11.26 9.13
N ASP A 439 23.25 -12.30 9.05
CA ASP A 439 24.54 -12.31 9.75
C ASP A 439 25.55 -11.35 9.10
N ASN A 440 25.63 -11.36 7.76
CA ASN A 440 26.62 -10.60 6.99
C ASN A 440 26.02 -9.52 6.06
N GLN A 441 24.69 -9.40 6.00
CA GLN A 441 23.92 -8.47 5.16
C GLN A 441 24.05 -8.68 3.64
N GLU A 442 24.57 -9.83 3.22
CA GLU A 442 24.67 -10.20 1.81
C GLU A 442 23.27 -10.45 1.22
N LYS A 443 23.06 -9.93 0.01
CA LYS A 443 21.79 -10.00 -0.70
C LYS A 443 21.95 -10.80 -1.99
N THR A 444 21.10 -11.80 -2.21
CA THR A 444 21.15 -12.68 -3.40
C THR A 444 19.81 -12.65 -4.14
N LEU A 445 19.85 -12.45 -5.46
CA LEU A 445 18.64 -12.45 -6.30
C LEU A 445 17.99 -13.84 -6.30
N LYS A 446 16.69 -13.90 -6.02
CA LYS A 446 15.88 -15.11 -6.04
C LYS A 446 15.58 -15.55 -7.47
N LYS A 447 15.43 -16.85 -7.71
CA LYS A 447 15.18 -17.40 -9.06
C LYS A 447 13.85 -16.92 -9.62
N GLY A 448 12.83 -16.84 -8.77
CA GLY A 448 11.50 -16.34 -9.12
C GLY A 448 11.49 -14.86 -9.54
N ALA A 449 12.56 -14.10 -9.24
CA ALA A 449 12.69 -12.69 -9.63
C ALA A 449 13.19 -12.49 -11.07
N GLU A 450 13.71 -13.53 -11.73
CA GLU A 450 14.32 -13.41 -13.06
C GLU A 450 13.35 -12.87 -14.12
N PHE A 451 12.07 -13.27 -14.06
CA PHE A 451 11.06 -12.75 -14.97
C PHE A 451 10.92 -11.22 -14.86
N PHE A 452 10.95 -10.66 -13.65
CA PHE A 452 10.87 -9.21 -13.44
C PHE A 452 12.05 -8.49 -14.10
N LYS A 453 13.26 -8.99 -13.89
CA LYS A 453 14.48 -8.48 -14.54
C LYS A 453 14.38 -8.54 -16.06
N GLN A 454 13.90 -9.65 -16.61
CA GLN A 454 13.71 -9.82 -18.05
C GLN A 454 12.64 -8.87 -18.61
N VAL A 455 11.52 -8.64 -17.92
CA VAL A 455 10.49 -7.66 -18.33
C VAL A 455 11.11 -6.27 -18.45
N ILE A 456 11.83 -5.83 -17.43
CA ILE A 456 12.46 -4.50 -17.41
C ILE A 456 13.44 -4.36 -18.58
N GLN A 457 14.32 -5.35 -18.78
CA GLN A 457 15.29 -5.33 -19.86
C GLN A 457 14.63 -5.28 -21.24
N ASN A 458 13.53 -6.03 -21.45
CA ASN A 458 12.81 -6.03 -22.73
C ASN A 458 12.02 -4.73 -22.95
N SER A 459 11.49 -4.10 -21.89
CA SER A 459 10.82 -2.80 -22.00
C SER A 459 11.75 -1.67 -22.48
N LYS A 460 13.06 -1.80 -22.22
CA LYS A 460 14.10 -0.87 -22.68
C LYS A 460 14.56 -1.13 -24.11
N LYS A 461 14.34 -2.34 -24.66
CA LYS A 461 14.75 -2.69 -26.02
C LYS A 461 13.73 -2.10 -27.00
N SER A 462 14.07 -0.94 -27.55
CA SER A 462 13.37 -0.30 -28.66
C SER A 462 13.43 -1.18 -29.92
N THR A 463 12.55 -2.18 -30.06
CA THR A 463 12.39 -2.83 -31.36
C THR A 463 11.25 -2.12 -32.11
N ILE A 464 11.67 -1.29 -33.06
CA ILE A 464 10.89 -0.88 -34.22
C ILE A 464 10.59 -2.18 -34.99
N ILE A 465 9.32 -2.59 -35.02
CA ILE A 465 8.79 -3.43 -36.10
C ILE A 465 7.58 -2.68 -36.64
#